data_AF-A0A418N4I7-F1
#
_entry.id   AF-A0A418N4I7-F1
#
_cell.length_a   1.000
_cell.length_b   1.000
_cell.length_c   1.000
_cell.angle_alpha   90.00
_cell.angle_beta   90.00
_cell.angle_gamma   90.00
#
_symmetry.space_group_name_H-M   'P 1'
#
loop_
_entity.id
_entity.type
_entity.pdbx_description
1 polymer ?
#
loop_
_entity_poly.entity_id
_entity_poly.type
_entity_poly.pdbx_seq_one_letter_code
_entity_poly.pdbx_strand_id
1 'polypeptide(L)'
;MSELWNGALQYACWHKPKTLLEESSLIVTGGSTHVSRKKDKTEYLFRHKGWVFSLEKIVPPGTMAFPLIFLEVTDQEQKKSTWKMEEMPLPKYLGNFL
;
A
#
# COMPACT_ATOMS: atom_id res chain seq x y z
N MET A 1 4.89 3.39 -4.31
CA MET A 1 3.69 2.62 -4.72
C MET A 1 3.44 3.00 -6.17
N SER A 2 3.49 2.02 -7.07
CA SER A 2 3.21 2.24 -8.48
C SER A 2 1.85 1.63 -8.77
N GLU A 3 0.86 2.48 -9.07
CA GLU A 3 -0.47 2.04 -9.49
C GLU A 3 -0.36 1.54 -10.94
N LEU A 4 -0.43 0.22 -11.14
CA LEU A 4 -0.42 -0.37 -12.47
C LEU A 4 -1.86 -0.37 -13.00
N TRP A 5 -2.04 -0.01 -14.28
CA TRP A 5 -3.33 0.31 -14.91
C TRP A 5 -4.30 -0.89 -15.11
N ASN A 6 -4.09 -2.01 -14.42
CA ASN A 6 -4.80 -3.27 -14.63
C ASN A 6 -5.38 -3.91 -13.35
N GLY A 7 -5.62 -3.14 -12.29
CA GLY A 7 -6.08 -3.69 -11.01
C GLY A 7 -4.99 -4.51 -10.28
N ALA A 8 -3.73 -4.37 -10.72
CA ALA A 8 -2.57 -4.80 -9.98
C ALA A 8 -2.00 -3.63 -9.18
N LEU A 9 -1.66 -3.89 -7.93
CA LEU A 9 -1.01 -2.93 -7.08
C LEU A 9 0.35 -3.46 -6.63
N GLN A 10 1.39 -2.68 -6.91
CA GLN A 10 2.75 -3.03 -6.55
C GLN A 10 3.19 -2.22 -5.33
N TYR A 11 3.40 -2.91 -4.23
CA TYR A 11 4.11 -2.39 -3.06
C TYR A 11 5.58 -2.77 -3.15
N ALA A 12 6.48 -1.80 -3.05
CA ALA A 12 7.86 -2.10 -2.71
C ALA A 12 7.92 -2.41 -1.21
N CYS A 13 8.03 -3.69 -0.86
CA CYS A 13 8.35 -4.14 0.47
C CYS A 13 9.88 -4.23 0.62
N TRP A 14 10.38 -4.11 1.84
CA TRP A 14 11.78 -4.41 2.13
C TRP A 14 11.83 -5.68 2.96
N HIS A 15 12.50 -6.72 2.47
CA HIS A 15 12.83 -7.87 3.30
C HIS A 15 14.07 -7.54 4.15
N LYS A 16 14.09 -7.95 5.42
CA LYS A 16 15.32 -7.92 6.24
C LYS A 16 16.03 -9.29 6.07
N PRO A 17 17.37 -9.34 5.96
CA PRO A 17 18.33 -8.25 6.09
C PRO A 17 18.37 -7.37 4.84
N LYS A 18 18.82 -6.12 5.03
CA LYS A 18 18.91 -5.04 4.02
C LYS A 18 19.98 -5.31 2.94
N THR A 19 20.12 -6.53 2.44
CA THR A 19 21.11 -6.90 1.41
C THR A 19 20.57 -6.59 0.02
N LEU A 20 20.53 -5.29 -0.27
CA LEU A 20 20.80 -4.56 -1.52
C LEU A 20 20.53 -5.11 -2.95
N LEU A 21 19.98 -6.29 -3.22
CA LEU A 21 19.96 -6.81 -4.60
C LEU A 21 18.63 -7.24 -5.21
N GLU A 22 17.52 -7.24 -4.48
CA GLU A 22 16.21 -7.40 -5.12
C GLU A 22 15.18 -6.41 -4.54
N GLU A 23 14.51 -5.67 -5.42
CA GLU A 23 13.28 -4.97 -5.06
C GLU A 23 12.27 -6.03 -4.61
N SER A 24 12.04 -6.16 -3.30
CA SER A 24 11.01 -7.07 -2.80
C SER A 24 9.64 -6.45 -3.09
N SER A 25 9.16 -6.56 -4.32
CA SER A 25 7.87 -6.00 -4.69
C SER A 25 6.76 -7.01 -4.43
N LEU A 26 5.83 -6.68 -3.53
CA LEU A 26 4.57 -7.39 -3.40
C LEU A 26 3.64 -6.84 -4.50
N ILE A 27 3.41 -7.65 -5.53
CA ILE A 27 2.43 -7.36 -6.59
C ILE A 27 1.15 -8.10 -6.24
N VAL A 28 0.10 -7.35 -5.91
CA VAL A 28 -1.23 -7.91 -5.66
C VAL A 28 -2.09 -7.68 -6.89
N THR A 29 -2.51 -8.75 -7.56
CA THR A 29 -3.29 -8.69 -8.81
C THR A 29 -4.77 -9.01 -8.59
N GLY A 30 -5.64 -8.49 -9.45
CA GLY A 30 -7.07 -8.81 -9.42
C GLY A 30 -7.84 -8.10 -8.31
N GLY A 31 -7.31 -6.98 -7.81
CA GLY A 31 -8.01 -6.10 -6.89
C GLY A 31 -8.93 -5.12 -7.59
N SER A 32 -9.83 -4.50 -6.84
CA SER A 32 -10.62 -3.35 -7.31
C SER A 32 -10.11 -2.08 -6.65
N THR A 33 -10.07 -1.00 -7.43
CA THR A 33 -9.68 0.33 -6.94
C THR A 33 -10.90 1.25 -6.93
N HIS A 34 -11.08 1.99 -5.85
CA HIS A 34 -12.10 3.02 -5.73
C HIS A 34 -11.46 4.34 -5.28
N VAL A 35 -11.61 5.38 -6.08
CA VAL A 35 -11.14 6.73 -5.76
C VAL A 35 -12.34 7.57 -5.33
N SER A 36 -12.21 8.28 -4.20
CA SER A 36 -13.26 9.18 -3.72
C SER A 36 -13.55 10.29 -4.73
N ARG A 37 -14.76 10.85 -4.73
CA ARG A 37 -15.13 11.97 -5.61
C ARG A 37 -14.22 13.19 -5.43
N LYS A 38 -13.73 13.40 -4.20
CA LYS A 38 -12.80 14.48 -3.84
C LYS A 38 -11.34 14.18 -4.17
N LYS A 39 -11.02 12.94 -4.60
CA LYS A 39 -9.67 12.44 -4.86
C LYS A 39 -8.71 12.55 -3.67
N ASP A 40 -9.27 12.66 -2.48
CA ASP A 40 -8.58 12.72 -1.19
C ASP A 40 -8.39 11.33 -0.56
N LYS A 41 -9.03 10.31 -1.13
CA LYS A 41 -8.97 8.94 -0.65
C LYS A 41 -8.98 7.96 -1.81
N THR A 42 -8.08 6.99 -1.76
CA THR A 42 -8.07 5.82 -2.65
C THR A 42 -8.15 4.56 -1.79
N GLU A 43 -9.07 3.68 -2.15
CA GLU A 43 -9.25 2.36 -1.53
C GLU A 43 -8.91 1.26 -2.53
N TYR A 44 -8.19 0.26 -2.05
CA TYR A 44 -7.80 -0.92 -2.80
C TYR A 44 -8.29 -2.16 -2.10
N LEU A 45 -9.11 -2.95 -2.78
CA LEU A 45 -9.70 -4.16 -2.23
C LEU A 45 -9.12 -5.38 -2.93
N PHE A 46 -8.55 -6.30 -2.16
CA PHE A 46 -7.99 -7.56 -2.63
C PHE A 46 -8.63 -8.73 -1.91
N ARG A 47 -8.81 -9.85 -2.61
CA ARG A 47 -9.34 -11.09 -2.05
C ARG A 47 -8.35 -12.21 -2.28
N HIS A 48 -8.01 -12.94 -1.23
CA HIS A 48 -7.12 -14.10 -1.35
C HIS A 48 -7.56 -15.21 -0.40
N LYS A 49 -7.89 -16.40 -0.93
CA LYS A 49 -8.26 -17.58 -0.14
C LYS A 49 -9.31 -17.30 0.95
N GLY A 50 -10.35 -16.51 0.62
CA GLY A 50 -11.43 -16.14 1.56
C GLY A 50 -11.09 -15.00 2.52
N TRP A 51 -9.87 -14.49 2.51
CA TRP A 51 -9.47 -13.28 3.23
C TRP A 51 -9.72 -12.06 2.36
N VAL A 52 -10.06 -10.94 3.00
CA VAL A 52 -10.24 -9.64 2.35
C VAL A 52 -9.20 -8.67 2.92
N PHE A 53 -8.48 -8.01 2.03
CA PHE A 53 -7.51 -6.98 2.35
C PHE A 53 -8.01 -5.68 1.76
N SER A 54 -8.27 -4.68 2.60
CA SER A 54 -8.54 -3.31 2.15
C SER A 54 -7.38 -2.41 2.52
N LEU A 55 -6.75 -1.78 1.53
CA LEU A 55 -5.79 -0.72 1.78
C LEU A 55 -6.43 0.63 1.47
N GLU A 56 -6.40 1.52 2.45
CA GLU A 56 -6.89 2.86 2.34
C GLU A 56 -5.72 3.85 2.38
N LYS A 57 -5.63 4.69 1.35
CA LYS A 57 -4.70 5.82 1.27
C LYS A 57 -5.50 7.10 1.33
N ILE A 58 -5.31 7.89 2.39
CA ILE A 58 -5.90 9.22 2.54
C ILE A 58 -4.81 10.27 2.32
N VAL A 59 -5.06 11.20 1.40
CA VAL A 59 -4.23 12.38 1.18
C VAL A 59 -4.87 13.55 1.92
N PRO A 60 -4.30 14.01 3.05
CA PRO A 60 -4.90 15.09 3.82
C PRO A 60 -4.91 16.40 3.01
N PRO A 61 -5.88 17.30 3.24
CA PRO A 61 -5.89 18.60 2.59
C PRO A 61 -4.67 19.43 3.02
N GLY A 62 -3.92 19.93 2.05
CA GLY A 62 -2.71 20.73 2.26
C GLY A 62 -1.48 20.14 1.57
N THR A 63 -0.60 21.00 1.07
CA THR A 63 0.55 20.64 0.22
C THR A 63 1.68 19.89 0.93
N MET A 64 1.65 19.77 2.27
CA MET A 64 2.75 19.21 3.07
C MET A 64 2.36 18.02 3.96
N ALA A 65 1.15 17.48 3.81
CA ALA A 65 0.73 16.35 4.63
C ALA A 65 1.10 15.02 3.96
N PHE A 66 1.88 14.18 4.67
CA PHE A 66 2.15 12.82 4.23
C PHE A 66 0.85 12.02 4.12
N PRO A 67 0.71 11.14 3.11
CA PRO A 67 -0.43 10.25 3.01
C PRO A 67 -0.57 9.39 4.27
N LEU A 68 -1.79 9.24 4.77
CA LEU A 68 -2.11 8.26 5.80
C LEU A 68 -2.50 6.96 5.11
N ILE A 69 -1.85 5.86 5.48
CA ILE A 69 -2.09 4.56 4.88
C ILE A 69 -2.58 3.60 5.96
N PHE A 70 -3.69 2.92 5.71
CA PHE A 70 -4.26 1.92 6.61
C PHE A 70 -4.47 0.61 5.85
N LEU A 71 -4.17 -0.50 6.51
CA LEU A 71 -4.49 -1.84 6.03
C LEU A 71 -5.54 -2.44 6.96
N GLU A 72 -6.71 -2.80 6.43
CA GLU A 72 -7.67 -3.66 7.11
C GLU A 72 -7.58 -5.06 6.51
N VAL A 73 -7.48 -6.07 7.37
CA VAL A 73 -7.57 -7.48 7.00
C VAL A 73 -8.80 -8.06 7.67
N THR A 74 -9.66 -8.65 6.86
CA THR A 74 -10.81 -9.45 7.31
C THR A 74 -10.52 -10.91 7.01
N ASP A 75 -10.54 -11.74 8.06
CA ASP A 75 -10.34 -13.18 7.92
C ASP A 75 -11.62 -13.89 7.43
N GLN A 76 -11.56 -15.20 7.30
CA GLN A 76 -12.68 -16.03 6.84
C GLN A 76 -13.87 -16.03 7.83
N GLU A 77 -13.63 -15.75 9.11
CA GLU A 77 -14.65 -15.66 10.16
C GLU A 77 -15.24 -14.25 10.28
N GLN A 78 -14.95 -13.36 9.32
CA GLN A 78 -15.34 -11.94 9.33
C GLN A 78 -14.71 -11.13 10.47
N LYS A 79 -13.65 -11.63 11.11
CA LYS A 79 -12.92 -10.86 12.12
C LYS A 79 -11.99 -9.89 11.42
N LYS A 80 -11.99 -8.65 11.93
CA LYS A 80 -11.24 -7.53 11.36
C LYS A 80 -10.04 -7.19 12.21
N SER A 81 -8.96 -6.83 11.56
CA SER A 81 -7.78 -6.22 12.17
C SER A 81 -7.32 -5.07 11.30
N THR A 82 -6.95 -3.95 11.92
CA THR A 82 -6.55 -2.73 11.20
C THR A 82 -5.18 -2.29 11.66
N TRP A 83 -4.30 -2.01 10.72
CA TRP A 83 -2.95 -1.50 10.95
C TRP A 83 -2.78 -0.15 10.28
N LYS A 84 -2.25 0.81 11.01
CA LYS A 84 -1.70 2.02 10.42
C LYS A 84 -0.33 1.67 9.82
N MET A 85 -0.16 1.95 8.54
CA MET A 85 1.07 1.74 7.82
C MET A 85 1.88 3.04 7.80
N GLU A 86 3.19 2.93 7.86
CA GLU A 86 4.11 4.05 7.71
C GLU A 86 4.89 3.88 6.40
N GLU A 87 5.04 4.95 5.63
CA GLU A 87 5.98 4.94 4.52
C GLU A 87 7.39 4.78 5.07
N MET A 88 8.10 3.74 4.60
CA MET A 88 9.49 3.57 4.97
C MET A 88 10.32 4.64 4.24
N PRO A 89 11.12 5.45 4.97
CA PRO A 89 11.99 6.42 4.32
C PRO A 89 13.01 5.69 3.46
N LEU A 90 13.32 6.26 2.29
CA LEU A 90 14.40 5.75 1.44
C LEU A 90 15.69 5.66 2.27
N PRO A 91 16.41 4.54 2.20
CA PRO A 91 17.72 4.45 2.84
C PRO A 91 18.62 5.61 2.37
N LYS A 92 19.24 6.32 3.31
CA LYS A 92 20.04 7.53 3.04
C LYS A 92 21.12 7.35 1.97
N TYR A 93 21.63 6.14 1.78
CA TYR A 93 22.64 5.82 0.77
C TYR A 93 22.12 5.84 -0.68
N LEU A 94 20.80 5.82 -0.89
CA LEU A 94 20.18 5.99 -2.21
C LEU A 94 19.92 7.47 -2.56
N GLY A 95 19.96 8.37 -1.58
CA GLY A 95 19.69 9.80 -1.78
C GLY A 95 20.78 10.57 -2.53
N ASN A 96 21.94 9.94 -2.79
CA ASN A 96 23.04 10.56 -3.54
C ASN A 96 22.99 10.25 -5.05
N PHE A 97 21.95 9.56 -5.55
CA PHE A 97 21.84 9.13 -6.95
C PHE A 97 20.61 9.69 -7.69
N LEU A 98 19.91 10.68 -7.12
CA LEU A 98 18.78 11.38 -7.74
C LEU A 98 19.07 12.88 -7.87
#